data_AF-A0AAD8M471-F1
#
_entry.id   AF-A0AAD8M471-F1
#
_cell.length_a   1.000
_cell.length_b   1.000
_cell.length_c   1.000
_cell.angle_alpha   90.00
_cell.angle_beta   90.00
_cell.angle_gamma   90.00
#
_symmetry.space_group_name_H-M   'P 1'
#
loop_
_entity.id
_entity.type
_entity.pdbx_description
1 polymer ?
#
loop_
_entity_poly.entity_id
_entity_poly.type
_entity_poly.pdbx_seq_one_letter_code
_entity_poly.pdbx_strand_id
1 'polypeptide(L)'
;MMYKKLPPAIEYVQQHLLFCGCDVVFGFDSLSSDFKVLKIAYETISGELVKLLVVQLYSVNSDLWKEIEVDIELPSLLFYSACPILISGPVIDGILFLDAVNTIIAFHLHNELFGLIPYPSFMHTRKSDVLDYEGSVAVVLETVVEGSLDKKEVGLWTVDSVSDEIFWKKILTFDAGSEAIEWVFVYCGADKFVGNTRSGTVLYDYMKKDTKHIRLPSKTFPVKVLKHTQSI
;
A
#
# COMPACT_ATOMS: atom_id res chain seq x y z
N MET A 1 13.73 14.73 -20.67
CA MET A 1 13.10 14.41 -19.37
C MET A 1 13.62 15.43 -18.37
N MET A 2 12.75 16.29 -17.85
CA MET A 2 13.13 17.35 -16.91
C MET A 2 12.83 16.84 -15.49
N TYR A 3 13.82 16.78 -14.62
CA TYR A 3 13.65 16.35 -13.23
C TYR A 3 13.53 17.60 -12.34
N LYS A 4 12.53 17.64 -11.46
CA LYS A 4 12.40 18.67 -10.42
C LYS A 4 13.02 18.15 -9.12
N LYS A 5 14.00 18.86 -8.59
CA LYS A 5 14.50 18.61 -7.23
C LYS A 5 13.56 19.28 -6.24
N LEU A 6 13.07 18.53 -5.26
CA LEU A 6 12.23 19.07 -4.21
C LEU A 6 13.06 19.89 -3.21
N PRO A 7 12.49 20.96 -2.60
CA PRO A 7 13.11 21.61 -1.47
C PRO A 7 13.25 20.64 -0.29
N PRO A 8 14.17 20.88 0.66
CA PRO A 8 14.27 20.08 1.88
C PRO A 8 12.93 20.03 2.60
N ALA A 9 12.57 18.85 3.09
CA ALA A 9 11.42 18.68 3.96
C ALA A 9 11.69 19.37 5.32
N ILE A 10 10.64 19.63 6.09
CA ILE A 10 10.81 20.22 7.43
C ILE A 10 11.56 19.19 8.30
N GLU A 11 12.70 19.59 8.86
CA GLU A 11 13.54 18.74 9.71
C GLU A 11 13.27 19.04 11.19
N TYR A 12 12.96 18.01 11.98
CA TYR A 12 12.93 18.11 13.43
C TYR A 12 14.31 17.70 13.96
N VAL A 13 15.15 18.69 14.25
CA VAL A 13 16.44 18.42 14.89
C VAL A 13 16.19 18.24 16.39
N GLN A 14 16.04 17.00 16.86
CA GLN A 14 16.18 16.69 18.29
C GLN A 14 17.33 15.70 18.51
N GLN A 15 18.27 16.11 19.35
CA GLN A 15 19.62 15.54 19.49
C GLN A 15 19.69 14.13 20.13
N HIS A 16 18.55 13.48 20.39
CA HIS A 16 18.48 12.19 21.11
C HIS A 16 17.59 11.14 20.43
N LEU A 17 17.28 11.31 19.15
CA LEU A 17 16.42 10.39 18.39
C LEU A 17 17.26 9.36 17.63
N LEU A 18 16.90 8.08 17.74
CA LEU A 18 17.36 7.05 16.82
C LEU A 18 16.42 7.07 15.61
N PHE A 19 16.93 7.50 14.46
CA PHE A 19 16.16 7.54 13.22
C PHE A 19 15.75 6.13 12.82
N CYS A 20 14.45 5.92 12.69
CA CYS A 20 13.88 4.68 12.23
C CYS A 20 13.13 5.05 10.95
N GLY A 21 13.74 4.82 9.78
CA GLY A 21 13.16 4.93 8.44
C GLY A 21 12.30 6.16 8.02
N CYS A 22 11.99 6.20 6.73
CA CYS A 22 11.07 7.15 6.14
C CYS A 22 10.47 6.55 4.88
N ASP A 23 9.17 6.73 4.70
CA ASP A 23 8.48 6.40 3.45
C ASP A 23 8.09 7.68 2.72
N VAL A 24 8.31 7.66 1.41
CA VAL A 24 7.96 8.75 0.51
C VAL A 24 7.09 8.19 -0.58
N VAL A 25 5.94 8.83 -0.77
CA VAL A 25 4.92 8.43 -1.74
C VAL A 25 4.47 9.65 -2.52
N PHE A 26 4.21 9.49 -3.81
CA PHE A 26 3.77 10.57 -4.68
C PHE A 26 2.40 10.24 -5.28
N GLY A 27 1.60 11.28 -5.51
CA GLY A 27 0.27 11.15 -6.09
C GLY A 27 -0.12 12.40 -6.86
N PHE A 28 -1.13 12.26 -7.71
CA PHE A 28 -1.71 13.37 -8.45
C PHE A 28 -3.12 13.64 -7.91
N ASP A 29 -3.33 14.86 -7.42
CA ASP A 29 -4.66 15.37 -7.07
C ASP A 29 -5.28 16.01 -8.32
N SER A 30 -6.21 15.29 -8.95
CA SER A 30 -6.88 15.76 -10.16
C SER A 30 -7.78 16.98 -9.92
N LEU A 31 -8.32 17.17 -8.71
CA LEU A 31 -9.21 18.28 -8.39
C LEU A 31 -8.46 19.61 -8.30
N SER A 32 -7.24 19.59 -7.74
CA SER A 32 -6.37 20.78 -7.70
C SER A 32 -5.33 20.82 -8.83
N SER A 33 -5.31 19.79 -9.69
CA SER A 33 -4.29 19.61 -10.73
C SER A 33 -2.87 19.74 -10.18
N ASP A 34 -2.62 19.07 -9.05
CA ASP A 34 -1.39 19.21 -8.27
C ASP A 34 -0.72 17.86 -8.06
N PHE A 35 0.59 17.82 -8.29
CA PHE A 35 1.39 16.68 -7.87
C PHE A 35 1.78 16.88 -6.41
N LYS A 36 1.46 15.90 -5.58
CA LYS A 36 1.75 15.94 -4.15
C LYS A 36 2.68 14.81 -3.76
N VAL A 37 3.53 15.06 -2.77
CA VAL A 37 4.43 14.07 -2.19
C VAL A 37 4.16 13.98 -0.70
N LEU A 38 3.69 12.81 -0.26
CA LEU A 38 3.51 12.48 1.14
C LEU A 38 4.80 11.84 1.67
N LYS A 39 5.35 12.43 2.72
CA LYS A 39 6.48 11.88 3.47
C LYS A 39 5.97 11.48 4.85
N ILE A 40 6.22 10.24 5.23
CA ILE A 40 5.89 9.69 6.53
C ILE A 40 7.20 9.29 7.20
N ALA A 41 7.55 9.98 8.28
CA ALA A 41 8.74 9.72 9.07
C ALA A 41 8.33 9.25 10.47
N TYR A 42 9.15 8.37 11.05
CA TYR A 42 8.93 7.87 12.39
C TYR A 42 10.21 7.98 13.22
N GLU A 43 10.08 8.44 14.45
CA GLU A 43 11.23 8.74 15.31
C GLU A 43 11.10 7.98 16.62
N THR A 44 12.17 7.29 17.03
CA THR A 44 12.20 6.63 18.34
C THR A 44 12.85 7.57 19.35
N ILE A 45 12.11 7.93 20.40
CA ILE A 45 12.66 8.71 21.51
C ILE A 45 13.43 7.76 22.43
N SER A 46 14.69 8.05 22.76
CA SER A 46 15.46 7.19 23.66
C SER A 46 14.85 7.19 25.07
N GLY A 47 14.56 6.01 25.61
CA GLY A 47 14.15 5.83 27.02
C GLY A 47 12.72 5.34 27.22
N GLU A 48 11.83 5.64 26.27
CA GLU A 48 10.47 5.10 26.20
C GLU A 48 10.23 4.71 24.73
N LEU A 49 9.61 3.58 24.44
CA LEU A 49 9.28 3.14 23.06
C LEU A 49 8.21 4.05 22.40
N VAL A 50 8.28 5.36 22.59
CA VAL A 50 7.42 6.36 21.99
C VAL A 50 7.93 6.60 20.59
N LYS A 51 7.07 6.32 19.62
CA LYS A 51 7.31 6.59 18.22
C LYS A 51 6.53 7.82 17.80
N LEU A 52 7.23 8.90 17.50
CA LEU A 52 6.61 10.07 16.91
C LEU A 52 6.34 9.77 15.44
N LEU A 53 5.14 10.07 14.96
CA LEU A 53 4.80 10.00 13.55
C LEU A 53 4.74 11.42 13.00
N VAL A 54 5.60 11.73 12.05
CA VAL A 54 5.62 13.02 11.36
C VAL A 54 5.15 12.79 9.93
N VAL A 55 4.06 13.44 9.57
CA VAL A 55 3.50 13.40 8.22
C VAL A 55 3.65 14.76 7.58
N GLN A 56 4.28 14.79 6.41
CA GLN A 56 4.51 16.01 5.65
C GLN A 56 3.99 15.84 4.23
N LEU A 57 3.30 16.86 3.74
CA LEU A 57 2.80 16.92 2.38
C LEU A 57 3.49 18.06 1.64
N TYR A 58 4.17 17.71 0.55
CA TYR A 58 4.65 18.68 -0.42
C TYR A 58 3.63 18.84 -1.54
N SER A 59 3.40 20.08 -1.97
CA SER A 59 2.59 20.43 -3.14
C SER A 59 3.49 21.07 -4.20
N VAL A 60 3.39 20.61 -5.44
CA VAL A 60 4.14 21.20 -6.56
C VAL A 60 3.65 22.61 -6.86
N ASN A 61 2.33 22.84 -6.75
CA ASN A 61 1.71 24.13 -7.03
C ASN A 61 2.10 25.21 -6.03
N SER A 62 2.18 24.88 -4.72
CA SER A 62 2.63 25.84 -3.70
C SER A 62 4.15 25.88 -3.53
N ASP A 63 4.85 24.85 -4.04
CA ASP A 63 6.30 24.62 -3.87
C ASP A 63 6.73 24.55 -2.39
N LEU A 64 5.84 24.08 -1.51
CA LEU A 64 6.04 24.08 -0.06
C LEU A 64 5.72 22.73 0.54
N TRP A 65 6.49 22.38 1.58
CA TRP A 65 6.13 21.34 2.54
C TRP A 65 5.22 21.93 3.61
N LYS A 66 4.23 21.16 4.03
CA LYS A 66 3.47 21.40 5.25
C LYS A 66 3.35 20.14 6.07
N GLU A 67 3.25 20.29 7.37
CA GLU A 67 2.93 19.18 8.27
C GLU A 67 1.41 18.92 8.23
N ILE A 68 1.04 17.64 8.23
CA ILE A 68 -0.34 17.19 8.35
C ILE A 68 -0.53 16.70 9.78
N GLU A 69 -1.51 17.27 10.47
CA GLU A 69 -1.90 16.78 11.79
C GLU A 69 -2.48 15.37 11.67
N VAL A 70 -2.00 14.47 12.53
CA VAL A 70 -2.40 13.07 12.51
C VAL A 70 -3.13 12.74 13.80
N ASP A 71 -4.27 12.06 13.67
CA ASP A 71 -5.00 11.55 14.81
C ASP A 71 -4.19 10.48 15.58
N ILE A 72 -4.33 10.46 16.90
CA ILE A 72 -3.60 9.61 17.86
C ILE A 72 -3.81 8.11 17.58
N GLU A 73 -4.93 7.75 16.94
CA GLU A 73 -5.20 6.36 16.56
C GLU A 73 -4.26 5.84 15.45
N LEU A 74 -3.82 6.68 14.51
CA LEU A 74 -2.99 6.27 13.38
C LEU A 74 -1.61 5.74 13.80
N PRO A 75 -0.85 6.41 14.69
CA PRO A 75 0.38 5.87 15.28
C PRO A 75 0.24 4.44 15.79
N SER A 76 -0.82 4.15 16.56
CA SER A 76 -1.01 2.83 17.18
C SER A 76 -1.14 1.69 16.14
N LEU A 77 -1.71 2.01 14.96
CA LEU A 77 -1.92 1.06 13.86
C LEU A 77 -0.63 0.77 13.07
N LEU A 78 0.33 1.69 13.11
CA LEU A 78 1.60 1.58 12.38
C LEU A 78 2.67 0.84 13.19
N PHE A 79 2.62 0.92 14.52
CA PHE A 79 3.80 0.65 15.36
C PHE A 79 3.84 -0.72 16.08
N TYR A 80 3.15 -1.73 15.56
CA TYR A 80 3.11 -3.08 16.18
C TYR A 80 4.47 -3.81 16.25
N SER A 81 5.48 -3.37 15.50
CA SER A 81 6.83 -3.95 15.48
C SER A 81 7.90 -2.88 15.66
N ALA A 82 9.16 -3.28 15.91
CA ALA A 82 10.28 -2.34 16.08
C ALA A 82 10.48 -1.39 14.88
N CYS A 83 10.10 -1.80 13.67
CA CYS A 83 10.10 -0.98 12.46
C CYS A 83 8.73 -1.07 11.78
N PRO A 84 7.89 0.00 11.76
CA PRO A 84 6.72 0.02 10.89
C PRO A 84 7.15 -0.28 9.45
N ILE A 85 6.47 -1.22 8.81
CA ILE A 85 6.61 -1.44 7.37
C ILE A 85 5.36 -0.84 6.75
N LEU A 86 5.45 0.42 6.36
CA LEU A 86 4.44 1.06 5.53
C LEU A 86 4.76 0.71 4.08
N ILE A 87 3.85 -0.02 3.43
CA ILE A 87 4.01 -0.30 2.00
C ILE A 87 3.17 0.71 1.24
N SER A 88 3.85 1.51 0.42
CA SER A 88 3.19 2.42 -0.51
C SER A 88 2.29 1.63 -1.45
N GLY A 89 1.00 1.90 -1.40
CA GLY A 89 0.01 1.38 -2.34
C GLY A 89 -0.25 2.35 -3.50
N PRO A 90 -1.33 2.09 -4.27
CA PRO A 90 -1.71 2.88 -5.42
C PRO A 90 -2.38 4.21 -5.02
N VAL A 91 -2.47 5.11 -6.01
CA VAL A 91 -3.36 6.27 -5.95
C VAL A 91 -4.56 5.98 -6.86
N ILE A 92 -5.75 5.98 -6.30
CA ILE A 92 -7.01 5.72 -7.01
C ILE A 92 -7.94 6.89 -6.72
N ASP A 93 -8.44 7.54 -7.77
CA ASP A 93 -9.34 8.70 -7.68
C ASP A 93 -8.91 9.79 -6.69
N GLY A 94 -7.61 10.10 -6.69
CA GLY A 94 -7.04 11.14 -5.82
C GLY A 94 -6.87 10.71 -4.36
N ILE A 95 -7.07 9.44 -4.04
CA ILE A 95 -6.84 8.85 -2.72
C ILE A 95 -5.61 7.96 -2.80
N LEU A 96 -4.63 8.24 -1.94
CA LEU A 96 -3.44 7.41 -1.77
C LEU A 96 -3.73 6.31 -0.75
N PHE A 97 -3.48 5.06 -1.11
CA PHE A 97 -3.61 3.93 -0.20
C PHE A 97 -2.26 3.47 0.30
N LEU A 98 -2.17 3.23 1.60
CA LEU A 98 -0.98 2.73 2.27
C LEU A 98 -1.36 1.48 3.04
N ASP A 99 -0.50 0.47 2.96
CA ASP A 99 -0.70 -0.77 3.67
C ASP A 99 -0.13 -0.68 5.09
N ALA A 100 -0.96 -1.02 6.09
CA ALA A 100 -0.56 -1.18 7.48
C ALA A 100 -0.84 -2.61 7.95
N VAL A 101 -0.48 -2.93 9.21
CA VAL A 101 -0.50 -4.31 9.71
C VAL A 101 -1.91 -4.91 9.69
N ASN A 102 -2.91 -4.17 10.16
CA ASN A 102 -4.29 -4.66 10.34
C ASN A 102 -5.34 -3.79 9.64
N THR A 103 -4.91 -2.81 8.84
CA THR A 103 -5.81 -1.87 8.16
C THR A 103 -5.13 -1.35 6.90
N ILE A 104 -5.93 -0.78 6.00
CA ILE A 104 -5.45 0.05 4.90
C ILE A 104 -5.69 1.50 5.30
N ILE A 105 -4.66 2.33 5.15
CA ILE A 105 -4.76 3.77 5.37
C ILE A 105 -5.07 4.43 4.04
N ALA A 106 -6.16 5.17 3.98
CA ALA A 106 -6.53 6.01 2.85
C ALA A 106 -6.16 7.46 3.16
N PHE A 107 -5.41 8.12 2.29
CA PHE A 107 -5.08 9.54 2.41
C PHE A 107 -5.65 10.30 1.21
N HIS A 108 -6.67 11.12 1.46
CA HIS A 108 -7.32 11.89 0.42
C HIS A 108 -6.44 13.07 0.02
N LEU A 109 -5.85 13.07 -1.18
CA LEU A 109 -4.85 14.08 -1.55
C LEU A 109 -5.44 15.49 -1.59
N HIS A 110 -6.70 15.64 -2.00
CA HIS A 110 -7.38 16.95 -2.05
C HIS A 110 -7.72 17.52 -0.66
N ASN A 111 -8.46 16.74 0.13
CA ASN A 111 -8.94 17.16 1.46
C ASN A 111 -7.88 17.03 2.55
N GLU A 112 -6.81 16.26 2.27
CA GLU A 112 -5.69 15.98 3.15
C GLU A 112 -6.10 15.31 4.46
N LEU A 113 -7.12 14.45 4.35
CA LEU A 113 -7.68 13.69 5.45
C LEU A 113 -7.28 12.22 5.36
N PHE A 114 -7.00 11.64 6.52
CA PHE A 114 -6.80 10.22 6.69
C PHE A 114 -8.15 9.51 6.92
N GLY A 115 -8.28 8.34 6.32
CA GLY A 115 -9.34 7.37 6.55
C GLY A 115 -8.74 5.99 6.78
N LEU A 116 -9.49 5.13 7.43
CA LEU A 116 -9.09 3.77 7.77
C LEU A 116 -10.06 2.77 7.14
N ILE A 117 -9.51 1.75 6.49
CA ILE A 117 -10.26 0.65 5.90
C ILE A 117 -9.81 -0.64 6.59
N PRO A 118 -10.57 -1.14 7.59
CA PRO A 118 -10.21 -2.35 8.29
C PRO A 118 -10.26 -3.55 7.34
N TYR A 119 -9.30 -4.47 7.50
CA TYR A 119 -9.38 -5.77 6.84
C TYR A 119 -10.60 -6.55 7.32
N PRO A 120 -11.15 -7.45 6.47
CA PRO A 120 -12.32 -8.22 6.87
C PRO A 120 -11.98 -9.15 8.03
N SER A 121 -12.92 -9.32 8.97
CA SER A 121 -12.74 -10.16 10.17
C SER A 121 -12.50 -11.63 9.88
N PHE A 122 -12.88 -12.10 8.68
CA PHE A 122 -12.65 -13.47 8.21
C PHE A 122 -11.27 -13.69 7.55
N MET A 123 -10.42 -12.66 7.51
CA MET A 123 -9.05 -12.78 7.01
C MET A 123 -8.21 -13.68 7.91
N HIS A 124 -7.60 -14.73 7.34
CA HIS A 124 -6.57 -15.50 8.03
C HIS A 124 -5.19 -14.88 7.83
N THR A 125 -4.81 -14.59 6.58
CA THR A 125 -3.57 -13.87 6.28
C THR A 125 -3.67 -13.10 4.97
N ARG A 126 -2.89 -12.04 4.86
CA ARG A 126 -2.75 -11.27 3.63
C ARG A 126 -1.75 -11.92 2.69
N LYS A 127 -2.00 -11.81 1.38
CA LYS A 127 -1.19 -12.39 0.30
C LYS A 127 -0.88 -11.34 -0.79
N SER A 128 -0.99 -10.05 -0.49
CA SER A 128 -0.64 -8.98 -1.42
C SER A 128 -0.31 -7.66 -0.72
N ASP A 129 0.31 -6.77 -1.48
CA ASP A 129 0.24 -5.32 -1.22
C ASP A 129 -1.18 -4.82 -1.54
N VAL A 130 -1.48 -3.54 -1.24
CA VAL A 130 -2.72 -2.91 -1.74
C VAL A 130 -2.63 -2.75 -3.26
N LEU A 131 -3.66 -3.16 -3.98
CA LEU A 131 -3.71 -3.20 -5.44
C LEU A 131 -4.73 -2.18 -5.97
N ASP A 132 -4.42 -1.62 -7.14
CA ASP A 132 -5.40 -0.97 -8.01
C ASP A 132 -5.93 -2.02 -8.98
N TYR A 133 -7.10 -2.57 -8.68
CA TYR A 133 -7.83 -3.49 -9.53
C TYR A 133 -8.95 -2.74 -10.26
N GLU A 134 -8.67 -2.33 -11.49
CA GLU A 134 -9.64 -1.67 -12.37
C GLU A 134 -10.28 -0.43 -11.75
N GLY A 135 -9.49 0.37 -11.03
CA GLY A 135 -9.97 1.56 -10.33
C GLY A 135 -10.62 1.25 -8.98
N SER A 136 -10.59 0.00 -8.51
CA SER A 136 -11.02 -0.38 -7.17
C SER A 136 -9.82 -0.73 -6.30
N VAL A 137 -9.90 -0.37 -5.02
CA VAL A 137 -8.94 -0.82 -4.00
C VAL A 137 -9.15 -2.32 -3.79
N ALA A 138 -8.09 -3.09 -3.95
CA ALA A 138 -8.15 -4.54 -3.82
C ALA A 138 -6.98 -5.12 -3.04
N VAL A 139 -7.21 -6.30 -2.46
CA VAL A 139 -6.18 -7.12 -1.80
C VAL A 139 -6.43 -8.60 -2.08
N VAL A 140 -5.36 -9.38 -2.04
CA VAL A 140 -5.43 -10.85 -2.06
C VAL A 140 -5.36 -11.35 -0.63
N LEU A 141 -6.37 -12.10 -0.22
CA LEU A 141 -6.50 -12.62 1.13
C LEU A 141 -6.59 -14.14 1.09
N GLU A 142 -5.92 -14.78 2.04
CA GLU A 142 -6.22 -16.15 2.43
C GLU A 142 -7.33 -16.10 3.50
N THR A 143 -8.46 -16.72 3.19
CA THR A 143 -9.66 -16.73 4.04
C THR A 143 -10.04 -18.16 4.41
N VAL A 144 -10.70 -18.32 5.56
CA VAL A 144 -11.27 -19.60 5.97
C VAL A 144 -12.55 -19.84 5.15
N VAL A 145 -12.69 -21.02 4.56
CA VAL A 145 -13.88 -21.38 3.78
C VAL A 145 -15.08 -21.53 4.71
N GLU A 146 -16.20 -20.91 4.37
CA GLU A 146 -17.41 -20.97 5.18
C GLU A 146 -17.84 -22.43 5.45
N GLY A 147 -18.08 -22.76 6.72
CA GLY A 147 -18.44 -24.12 7.14
C GLY A 147 -17.26 -25.09 7.27
N SER A 148 -16.00 -24.65 7.16
CA SER A 148 -14.82 -25.50 7.36
C SER A 148 -13.68 -24.74 8.06
N LEU A 149 -13.26 -25.21 9.24
CA LEU A 149 -12.17 -24.58 9.99
C LEU A 149 -10.78 -24.80 9.37
N ASP A 150 -10.60 -25.88 8.60
CA ASP A 150 -9.29 -26.28 8.09
C ASP A 150 -9.07 -25.94 6.62
N LYS A 151 -10.14 -25.61 5.88
CA LYS A 151 -10.05 -25.26 4.47
C LYS A 151 -9.80 -23.78 4.32
N LYS A 152 -8.74 -23.46 3.59
CA LYS A 152 -8.36 -22.11 3.25
C LYS A 152 -8.46 -21.90 1.76
N GLU A 153 -8.86 -20.70 1.38
CA GLU A 153 -8.92 -20.27 0.00
C GLU A 153 -8.19 -18.94 -0.16
N VAL A 154 -7.58 -18.74 -1.32
CA VAL A 154 -6.94 -17.47 -1.66
C VAL A 154 -7.81 -16.77 -2.68
N GLY A 155 -8.24 -15.54 -2.38
CA GLY A 155 -9.13 -14.79 -3.24
C GLY A 155 -8.71 -13.34 -3.38
N LEU A 156 -9.08 -12.73 -4.51
CA LEU A 156 -9.02 -11.28 -4.70
C LEU A 156 -10.29 -10.68 -4.13
N TRP A 157 -10.13 -9.66 -3.29
CA TRP A 157 -11.22 -8.93 -2.65
C TRP A 157 -11.09 -7.44 -2.96
N THR A 158 -12.19 -6.82 -3.34
CA THR A 158 -12.29 -5.36 -3.47
C THR A 158 -13.07 -4.80 -2.29
N VAL A 159 -12.74 -3.58 -1.90
CA VAL A 159 -13.56 -2.82 -0.96
C VAL A 159 -14.55 -1.94 -1.71
N ASP A 160 -15.77 -1.90 -1.18
CA ASP A 160 -16.84 -0.99 -1.56
C ASP A 160 -17.34 -0.27 -0.31
N SER A 161 -17.98 0.88 -0.46
CA SER A 161 -18.61 1.60 0.65
C SER A 161 -20.01 2.07 0.30
N VAL A 162 -20.97 1.78 1.19
CA VAL A 162 -22.36 2.19 1.05
C VAL A 162 -22.80 2.82 2.37
N SER A 163 -23.16 4.12 2.35
CA SER A 163 -23.56 4.87 3.55
C SER A 163 -22.52 4.82 4.69
N ASP A 164 -21.24 5.03 4.34
CA ASP A 164 -20.08 4.97 5.25
C ASP A 164 -19.78 3.58 5.86
N GLU A 165 -20.56 2.55 5.52
CA GLU A 165 -20.25 1.17 5.87
C GLU A 165 -19.34 0.53 4.82
N ILE A 166 -18.30 -0.17 5.29
CA ILE A 166 -17.26 -0.79 4.47
C ILE A 166 -17.64 -2.25 4.20
N PHE A 167 -17.65 -2.64 2.93
CA PHE A 167 -17.97 -3.99 2.50
C PHE A 167 -16.85 -4.59 1.67
N TRP A 168 -16.47 -5.82 2.00
CA TRP A 168 -15.49 -6.59 1.24
C TRP A 168 -16.19 -7.55 0.31
N LYS A 169 -15.96 -7.40 -1.00
CA LYS A 169 -16.53 -8.23 -2.04
C LYS A 169 -15.45 -9.11 -2.67
N LYS A 170 -15.68 -10.41 -2.67
CA LYS A 170 -14.82 -11.35 -3.39
C LYS A 170 -15.05 -11.23 -4.89
N ILE A 171 -13.97 -11.06 -5.65
CA ILE A 171 -14.01 -10.97 -7.11
C ILE A 171 -13.71 -12.34 -7.73
N LEU A 172 -12.65 -12.99 -7.27
CA LEU A 172 -12.21 -14.29 -7.81
C LEU A 172 -11.46 -15.10 -6.75
N THR A 173 -11.30 -16.39 -7.05
CA THR A 173 -10.49 -17.33 -6.26
C THR A 173 -9.30 -17.76 -7.09
N PHE A 174 -8.10 -17.72 -6.50
CA PHE A 174 -6.87 -18.24 -7.09
C PHE A 174 -6.81 -19.76 -6.93
N ASP A 175 -6.36 -20.46 -7.98
CA ASP A 175 -6.19 -21.91 -7.90
C ASP A 175 -4.98 -22.27 -7.01
N ALA A 176 -5.19 -23.24 -6.12
CA ALA A 176 -4.14 -23.81 -5.26
C ALA A 176 -3.21 -24.79 -6.02
N GLY A 177 -2.87 -24.49 -7.27
CA GLY A 177 -1.99 -25.32 -8.10
C GLY A 177 -0.59 -25.52 -7.50
N SER A 178 0.24 -26.32 -8.17
CA SER A 178 1.59 -26.68 -7.67
C SER A 178 2.54 -25.50 -7.49
N GLU A 179 2.29 -24.36 -8.14
CA GLU A 179 3.00 -23.09 -7.94
C GLU A 179 2.05 -22.01 -7.41
N ALA A 180 1.53 -22.22 -6.20
CA ALA A 180 0.71 -21.23 -5.53
C ALA A 180 1.47 -19.90 -5.35
N ILE A 181 0.79 -18.80 -5.67
CA ILE A 181 1.30 -17.45 -5.42
C ILE A 181 1.40 -17.24 -3.90
N GLU A 182 2.58 -16.84 -3.43
CA GLU A 182 2.82 -16.53 -2.02
C GLU A 182 2.50 -15.06 -1.70
N TRP A 183 2.79 -14.14 -2.61
CA TRP A 183 2.48 -12.73 -2.51
C TRP A 183 2.22 -12.09 -3.89
N VAL A 184 1.22 -11.23 -3.99
CA VAL A 184 0.94 -10.40 -5.17
C VAL A 184 1.42 -8.97 -4.92
N PHE A 185 2.27 -8.46 -5.82
CA PHE A 185 2.80 -7.09 -5.75
C PHE A 185 1.94 -6.10 -6.53
N VAL A 186 1.45 -6.47 -7.72
CA VAL A 186 0.72 -5.54 -8.59
C VAL A 186 -0.26 -6.26 -9.52
N TYR A 187 -1.39 -5.60 -9.81
CA TYR A 187 -2.28 -5.92 -10.93
C TYR A 187 -1.89 -5.09 -12.16
N CYS A 188 -1.57 -5.75 -13.26
CA CYS A 188 -1.11 -5.11 -14.50
C CYS A 188 -2.25 -4.77 -15.47
N GLY A 189 -3.50 -5.11 -15.14
CA GLY A 189 -4.61 -5.08 -16.10
C GLY A 189 -4.66 -6.36 -16.95
N ALA A 190 -5.80 -6.54 -17.63
CA ALA A 190 -6.04 -7.70 -18.51
C ALA A 190 -5.77 -9.03 -17.79
N ASP A 191 -6.29 -9.16 -16.58
CA ASP A 191 -6.24 -10.38 -15.75
C ASP A 191 -4.83 -10.85 -15.36
N LYS A 192 -3.84 -9.95 -15.43
CA LYS A 192 -2.45 -10.27 -15.14
C LYS A 192 -1.99 -9.68 -13.82
N PHE A 193 -1.29 -10.51 -13.06
CA PHE A 193 -0.72 -10.17 -11.76
C PHE A 193 0.78 -10.42 -11.78
N VAL A 194 1.55 -9.57 -11.09
CA VAL A 194 2.95 -9.85 -10.77
C VAL A 194 3.04 -10.15 -9.29
N GLY A 195 3.70 -11.25 -8.97
CA GLY A 195 3.85 -11.74 -7.61
C GLY A 195 5.10 -12.59 -7.47
N ASN A 196 5.26 -13.22 -6.31
CA ASN A 196 6.22 -14.28 -6.10
C ASN A 196 5.53 -15.61 -5.79
N THR A 197 6.23 -16.66 -6.17
CA THR A 197 6.03 -18.03 -5.72
C THR A 197 7.30 -18.46 -4.98
N ARG A 198 7.32 -19.69 -4.47
CA ARG A 198 8.55 -20.33 -3.97
C ARG A 198 9.68 -20.39 -5.00
N SER A 199 9.34 -20.43 -6.29
CA SER A 199 10.28 -20.52 -7.40
C SER A 199 10.78 -19.15 -7.90
N GLY A 200 10.25 -18.04 -7.36
CA GLY A 200 10.71 -16.68 -7.65
C GLY A 200 9.59 -15.76 -8.13
N THR A 201 9.96 -14.65 -8.77
CA THR A 201 8.99 -13.69 -9.31
C THR A 201 8.31 -14.23 -10.57
N VAL A 202 7.00 -14.06 -10.65
CA VAL A 202 6.18 -14.54 -11.77
C VAL A 202 5.23 -13.46 -12.27
N LEU A 203 4.91 -13.53 -13.57
CA LEU A 203 3.74 -12.94 -14.18
C LEU A 203 2.68 -14.04 -14.29
N TYR A 204 1.54 -13.85 -13.64
CA TYR A 204 0.43 -14.80 -13.64
C TYR A 204 -0.74 -14.23 -14.46
N ASP A 205 -1.17 -14.97 -15.49
CA ASP A 205 -2.37 -14.69 -16.28
C ASP A 205 -3.50 -15.56 -15.72
N TYR A 206 -4.40 -14.92 -14.97
CA TYR A 206 -5.47 -15.61 -14.25
C TYR A 206 -6.42 -16.34 -15.20
N MET A 207 -6.84 -15.67 -16.28
CA MET A 207 -7.80 -16.23 -17.23
C MET A 207 -7.26 -17.46 -17.95
N LYS A 208 -5.97 -17.44 -18.31
CA LYS A 208 -5.32 -18.59 -18.96
C LYS A 208 -4.80 -19.64 -18.00
N LYS A 209 -4.78 -19.33 -16.69
CA LYS A 209 -4.12 -20.12 -15.66
C LYS A 209 -2.66 -20.41 -16.03
N ASP A 210 -1.99 -19.41 -16.59
CA ASP A 210 -0.61 -19.51 -17.07
C ASP A 210 0.33 -18.68 -16.19
N THR A 211 1.52 -19.23 -15.93
CA THR A 211 2.54 -18.61 -15.08
C THR A 211 3.84 -18.51 -15.84
N LYS A 212 4.38 -17.29 -15.93
CA LYS A 212 5.65 -17.00 -16.58
C LYS A 212 6.65 -16.43 -15.58
N HIS A 213 7.79 -17.09 -15.40
CA HIS A 213 8.87 -16.57 -14.56
C HIS A 213 9.48 -15.30 -15.15
N ILE A 214 9.64 -14.29 -14.29
CA ILE A 214 10.31 -13.03 -14.61
C ILE A 214 11.70 -13.08 -13.99
N ARG A 215 12.74 -12.92 -14.81
CA ARG A 215 14.10 -12.75 -14.31
C ARG A 215 14.32 -11.30 -13.92
N LEU A 216 14.37 -11.03 -12.63
CA LEU A 216 14.77 -9.72 -12.12
C LEU A 216 16.30 -9.67 -11.97
N PRO A 217 16.95 -8.52 -12.22
CA PRO A 217 18.36 -8.35 -11.94
C PRO A 217 18.65 -8.65 -10.47
N SER A 218 19.62 -9.53 -10.20
CA SER A 218 19.89 -10.16 -8.91
C SER A 218 20.36 -9.24 -7.77
N LYS A 219 20.29 -7.91 -7.93
CA LYS A 219 20.86 -6.93 -6.99
C LYS A 219 19.88 -5.94 -6.37
N THR A 220 18.59 -5.99 -6.69
CA THR A 220 17.63 -5.00 -6.20
C THR A 220 16.45 -5.67 -5.52
N PHE A 221 16.60 -5.97 -4.23
CA PHE A 221 15.47 -6.15 -3.32
C PHE A 221 15.45 -4.95 -2.36
N PRO A 222 14.28 -4.37 -2.08
CA PRO A 222 12.95 -4.73 -2.57
C PRO A 222 12.66 -4.22 -3.99
N VAL A 223 11.94 -5.02 -4.77
CA VAL A 223 11.46 -4.66 -6.12
C VAL A 223 10.13 -3.94 -5.94
N LYS A 224 10.12 -2.60 -6.01
CA LYS A 224 8.86 -1.84 -6.13
C LYS A 224 8.43 -1.86 -7.60
N VAL A 225 7.33 -2.56 -7.90
CA VAL A 225 6.74 -2.56 -9.25
C VAL A 225 5.65 -1.48 -9.29
N LEU A 226 5.84 -0.47 -10.11
CA LEU A 226 4.87 0.61 -10.29
C LEU A 226 4.09 0.40 -11.58
N LYS A 227 2.77 0.46 -11.50
CA LYS A 227 1.90 0.55 -12.67
C LYS A 227 2.06 1.95 -13.28
N HIS A 228 2.46 2.02 -14.55
CA HIS A 228 2.54 3.27 -15.29
C HIS A 228 1.66 3.17 -16.53
N THR A 229 0.70 4.08 -16.63
CA THR A 229 -0.13 4.25 -17.83
C THR A 229 0.44 5.43 -18.61
N GLN A 230 0.96 5.20 -19.82
CA GLN A 230 1.29 6.29 -20.74
C GLN A 230 0.00 6.76 -21.42
N SER A 231 -0.42 7.99 -21.13
CA SER A 231 -1.41 8.67 -21.97
C SER A 231 -0.73 9.04 -23.29
N ILE A 232 -1.27 8.56 -24.41
CA ILE A 232 -0.87 8.89 -25.78
C ILE A 232 -1.47 10.24 -26.16
#